data_AF-A0A6L9IJ14-F1
#
_entry.id   AF-A0A6L9IJ14-F1
#
_cell.length_a   1.000
_cell.length_b   1.000
_cell.length_c   1.000
_cell.angle_alpha   90.00
_cell.angle_beta   90.00
_cell.angle_gamma   90.00
#
_symmetry.space_group_name_H-M   'P 1'
#
loop_
_entity.id
_entity.type
_entity.pdbx_description
1 polymer ?
#
loop_
_entity_poly.entity_id
_entity_poly.type
_entity_poly.pdbx_seq_one_letter_code
_entity_poly.pdbx_strand_id
1 'polypeptide(L)'
;MRLKIGLAQIYPKLADVCANLDKHLDYIDRAAADDAGLVIFPELSLTGYQVQDLVPEVAIRTRAADPIYGPLLEASRKIDIVVGFVHRDDRERYYIADAYLSGGETLHIHHK
;
A
#
# COMPACT_ATOMS: atom_id res chain seq x y z
N MET A 1 -12.61 -7.71 23.26
CA MET A 1 -12.35 -6.85 22.09
C MET A 1 -12.49 -7.71 20.83
N ARG A 2 -13.25 -7.27 19.82
CA ARG A 2 -13.43 -8.00 18.56
C ARG A 2 -12.80 -7.19 17.45
N LEU A 3 -11.86 -7.79 16.71
CA LEU A 3 -11.17 -7.16 15.58
C LEU A 3 -11.62 -7.85 14.29
N LYS A 4 -12.12 -7.08 13.32
CA LYS A 4 -12.44 -7.57 11.98
C LYS A 4 -11.34 -7.11 11.03
N ILE A 5 -10.74 -8.06 10.32
CA ILE A 5 -9.61 -7.81 9.41
C ILE A 5 -10.03 -8.24 8.00
N GLY A 6 -9.85 -7.36 7.02
CA GLY A 6 -9.96 -7.66 5.61
C GLY A 6 -8.63 -8.18 5.05
N LEU A 7 -8.66 -9.30 4.33
CA LEU A 7 -7.53 -9.79 3.55
C LEU A 7 -7.84 -9.56 2.08
N ALA A 8 -7.17 -8.58 1.46
CA ALA A 8 -7.41 -8.19 0.09
C ALA A 8 -6.63 -9.10 -0.87
N GLN A 9 -7.16 -10.28 -1.17
CA GLN A 9 -6.54 -11.17 -2.16
C GLN A 9 -6.79 -10.61 -3.58
N ILE A 10 -5.77 -9.94 -4.12
CA ILE A 10 -5.84 -9.26 -5.42
C ILE A 10 -4.71 -9.70 -6.35
N TYR A 11 -4.95 -9.56 -7.66
CA TYR A 11 -3.93 -9.71 -8.69
C TYR A 11 -3.46 -8.33 -9.15
N PRO A 12 -2.22 -7.91 -8.82
CA PRO A 12 -1.68 -6.63 -9.26
C PRO A 12 -1.36 -6.67 -10.76
N LYS A 13 -1.59 -5.56 -11.45
CA LYS A 13 -1.11 -5.35 -12.81
C LYS A 13 0.36 -4.98 -12.74
N LEU A 14 1.21 -5.79 -13.36
CA LEU A 14 2.67 -5.62 -13.28
C LEU A 14 3.08 -4.21 -13.75
N ALA A 15 3.83 -3.50 -12.90
CA ALA A 15 4.37 -2.15 -13.13
C ALA A 15 3.35 -1.02 -13.38
N ASP A 16 2.04 -1.29 -13.33
CA ASP A 16 1.01 -0.26 -13.44
C ASP A 16 0.55 0.19 -12.06
N VAL A 17 1.37 1.05 -11.44
CA VAL A 17 1.17 1.50 -10.06
C VAL A 17 -0.14 2.28 -9.89
N CYS A 18 -0.54 3.08 -10.89
CA CYS A 18 -1.81 3.82 -10.85
C CYS A 18 -3.02 2.88 -10.87
N ALA A 19 -3.06 1.91 -11.79
CA ALA A 19 -4.16 0.94 -11.82
C ALA A 19 -4.20 0.06 -10.56
N ASN A 20 -3.05 -0.22 -9.97
CA ASN A 20 -2.99 -0.93 -8.70
C ASN A 20 -3.51 -0.06 -7.56
N LEU A 21 -3.13 1.21 -7.49
CA LEU A 21 -3.66 2.14 -6.50
C LEU A 21 -5.19 2.21 -6.55
N ASP A 22 -5.77 2.40 -7.73
CA ASP A 22 -7.24 2.45 -7.90
C ASP A 22 -7.91 1.20 -7.33
N LYS A 23 -7.32 0.02 -7.59
CA LYS A 23 -7.79 -1.25 -7.03
C LYS A 23 -7.63 -1.32 -5.52
N HIS A 24 -6.55 -0.79 -4.94
CA HIS A 24 -6.38 -0.75 -3.49
C HIS A 24 -7.44 0.15 -2.85
N LEU A 25 -7.69 1.32 -3.41
CA LEU A 25 -8.71 2.26 -2.92
C LEU A 25 -10.11 1.63 -2.94
N ASP A 26 -10.48 0.90 -4.01
CA ASP A 26 -11.74 0.13 -4.05
C ASP A 26 -11.83 -0.89 -2.91
N TYR A 27 -10.77 -1.68 -2.69
CA TYR A 27 -10.76 -2.68 -1.62
C TYR A 27 -10.76 -2.08 -0.22
N ILE A 28 -10.10 -0.93 -0.04
CA ILE A 28 -10.13 -0.16 1.21
C ILE A 28 -11.55 0.32 1.51
N ASP A 29 -12.22 0.93 0.52
CA ASP A 29 -13.59 1.42 0.69
C ASP A 29 -14.57 0.27 0.97
N ARG A 30 -14.40 -0.88 0.31
CA ARG A 30 -15.19 -2.09 0.60
C ARG A 30 -14.95 -2.64 2.00
N ALA A 31 -13.69 -2.69 2.45
CA ALA A 31 -13.36 -3.17 3.79
C ALA A 31 -13.91 -2.23 4.88
N ALA A 32 -13.83 -0.91 4.67
CA ALA A 32 -14.40 0.08 5.56
C ALA A 32 -15.94 -0.01 5.62
N ALA A 33 -16.61 -0.20 4.47
CA ALA A 33 -18.06 -0.41 4.42
C ALA A 33 -18.52 -1.68 5.14
N ASP A 34 -17.64 -2.67 5.25
CA ASP A 34 -17.84 -3.91 5.99
C ASP A 34 -17.49 -3.78 7.49
N ASP A 35 -17.24 -2.59 8.04
CA ASP A 35 -16.81 -2.38 9.43
C ASP A 35 -15.51 -3.13 9.79
N ALA A 36 -14.61 -3.38 8.83
CA ALA A 36 -13.28 -3.87 9.14
C ALA A 36 -12.45 -2.76 9.81
N GLY A 37 -11.63 -3.13 10.79
CA GLY A 37 -10.70 -2.20 11.45
C GLY A 37 -9.34 -2.11 10.75
N LEU A 38 -9.01 -3.09 9.90
CA LEU A 38 -7.74 -3.19 9.19
C LEU A 38 -7.96 -3.94 7.87
N VAL A 39 -7.34 -3.47 6.79
CA VAL A 39 -7.19 -4.23 5.53
C VAL A 39 -5.71 -4.50 5.24
N ILE A 40 -5.39 -5.75 4.89
CA ILE A 40 -4.04 -6.19 4.57
C ILE A 40 -3.97 -6.61 3.11
N PHE A 41 -3.00 -6.06 2.39
CA PHE A 41 -2.72 -6.39 1.00
C PHE A 41 -1.49 -7.32 0.86
N PRO A 42 -1.34 -8.04 -0.26
CA PRO A 42 -0.19 -8.91 -0.52
C PRO A 42 1.13 -8.15 -0.66
N GLU A 43 2.24 -8.88 -0.52
CA GLU A 43 3.60 -8.38 -0.82
C GLU A 43 3.67 -7.80 -2.24
N LEU A 44 4.28 -6.61 -2.35
CA LEU A 44 4.45 -5.88 -3.62
C LEU A 44 3.16 -5.69 -4.44
N SER A 45 2.00 -5.62 -3.77
CA SER A 45 0.70 -5.45 -4.44
C SER A 45 0.52 -4.12 -5.15
N LEU A 46 1.19 -3.04 -4.75
CA LEU A 46 1.14 -1.77 -5.49
C LEU A 46 1.97 -1.78 -6.78
N THR A 47 3.07 -2.55 -6.82
CA THR A 47 4.05 -2.50 -7.92
C THR A 47 4.02 -3.74 -8.82
N GLY A 48 3.60 -4.87 -8.27
CA GLY A 48 3.81 -6.20 -8.82
C GLY A 48 5.10 -6.84 -8.30
N TYR A 49 5.10 -8.17 -8.20
CA TYR A 49 6.19 -8.93 -7.58
C TYR A 49 7.43 -9.07 -8.49
N GLN A 50 7.23 -9.30 -9.79
CA GLN A 50 8.30 -9.60 -10.74
C GLN A 50 8.71 -8.38 -11.57
N VAL A 51 8.97 -7.25 -10.91
CA VAL A 51 9.29 -5.99 -11.60
C VAL A 51 10.73 -5.91 -12.10
N GLN A 52 11.66 -6.70 -11.56
CA GLN A 52 13.05 -6.83 -12.05
C GLN A 52 13.70 -5.44 -12.34
N ASP A 53 14.08 -5.19 -13.59
CA ASP A 53 14.75 -3.95 -14.01
C ASP A 53 13.84 -2.71 -13.95
N LEU A 54 12.52 -2.89 -13.82
CA LEU A 54 11.54 -1.81 -13.64
C LEU A 54 11.48 -1.27 -12.20
N VAL A 55 12.24 -1.86 -11.26
CA VAL A 55 12.29 -1.41 -9.85
C VAL A 55 12.40 0.12 -9.70
N PRO A 56 13.33 0.82 -10.40
CA PRO A 56 13.45 2.27 -10.28
C PRO A 56 12.22 3.05 -10.76
N GLU A 57 11.47 2.51 -11.72
CA GLU A 57 10.31 3.15 -12.35
C GLU A 57 9.05 3.05 -11.48
N VAL A 58 8.92 1.96 -10.73
CA VAL A 58 7.73 1.66 -9.92
C VAL A 58 7.89 2.02 -8.44
N ALA A 59 9.11 2.35 -8.00
CA ALA A 59 9.39 2.55 -6.58
C ALA A 59 8.73 3.82 -6.02
N ILE A 60 8.10 3.69 -4.86
CA ILE A 60 7.28 4.73 -4.24
C ILE A 60 8.04 5.37 -3.08
N ARG A 61 7.94 6.70 -2.95
CA ARG A 61 8.41 7.42 -1.77
C ARG A 61 7.27 7.55 -0.76
N THR A 62 7.58 7.35 0.52
CA THR A 62 6.60 7.42 1.61
C THR A 62 6.38 8.85 2.10
N ARG A 63 5.90 9.72 1.21
CA ARG A 63 5.63 11.14 1.48
C ARG A 63 4.20 11.48 1.12
N ALA A 64 3.55 12.36 1.89
CA ALA A 64 2.18 12.79 1.61
C ALA A 64 2.00 13.47 0.24
N ALA A 65 3.05 14.10 -0.29
CA ALA A 65 3.04 14.72 -1.61
C ALA A 65 3.23 13.72 -2.77
N ASP A 66 3.56 12.46 -2.49
CA ASP A 66 3.69 11.43 -3.51
C ASP A 66 2.29 11.07 -4.06
N PRO A 67 2.08 11.06 -5.40
CA PRO A 67 0.76 10.88 -5.99
C PRO A 67 0.18 9.47 -5.76
N ILE A 68 1.02 8.49 -5.41
CA ILE A 68 0.58 7.13 -5.09
C ILE A 68 0.39 6.96 -3.59
N TYR A 69 1.34 7.45 -2.79
CA TYR A 69 1.33 7.24 -1.35
C TYR A 69 0.36 8.18 -0.60
N GLY A 70 0.22 9.43 -1.06
CA GLY A 70 -0.69 10.41 -0.47
C GLY A 70 -2.15 9.94 -0.40
N PRO A 71 -2.73 9.41 -1.49
CA PRO A 71 -4.08 8.84 -1.47
C PRO A 71 -4.26 7.69 -0.46
N LEU A 72 -3.24 6.87 -0.23
CA LEU A 72 -3.28 5.79 0.77
C LEU A 72 -3.29 6.34 2.20
N LEU A 73 -2.57 7.42 2.47
CA LEU A 73 -2.64 8.12 3.75
C LEU A 73 -4.05 8.68 3.97
N GLU A 74 -4.64 9.34 2.98
CA GLU A 74 -6.01 9.86 3.14
C GLU A 74 -7.04 8.74 3.33
N ALA A 75 -6.87 7.62 2.61
CA ALA A 75 -7.72 6.44 2.80
C ALA A 75 -7.54 5.80 4.20
N SER A 76 -6.35 5.88 4.80
CA SER A 76 -6.08 5.31 6.13
C SER A 76 -6.81 6.03 7.28
N ARG A 77 -7.43 7.19 7.00
CA ARG A 77 -8.33 7.87 7.94
C ARG A 77 -9.65 7.11 8.15
N LYS A 78 -10.03 6.24 7.19
CA LYS A 78 -11.28 5.46 7.25
C LYS A 78 -11.09 4.10 7.94
N ILE A 79 -9.94 3.47 7.72
CA ILE A 79 -9.58 2.12 8.18
C ILE A 79 -8.05 2.02 8.21
N ASP A 80 -7.49 1.19 9.09
CA ASP A 80 -6.07 0.90 9.03
C ASP A 80 -5.71 0.10 7.76
N ILE A 81 -4.49 0.31 7.25
CA ILE A 81 -4.03 -0.29 6.00
C ILE A 81 -2.63 -0.88 6.19
N VAL A 82 -2.42 -2.12 5.73
CA VAL A 82 -1.09 -2.68 5.47
C VAL A 82 -0.94 -2.91 3.98
N VAL A 83 0.03 -2.26 3.36
CA VAL A 83 0.22 -2.27 1.90
C VAL A 83 1.66 -2.54 1.50
N GLY A 84 1.86 -3.46 0.55
CA GLY A 84 3.15 -3.91 0.07
C GLY A 84 3.60 -3.25 -1.24
N PHE A 85 4.84 -2.80 -1.32
CA PHE A 85 5.39 -2.06 -2.46
C PHE A 85 6.92 -2.04 -2.48
N VAL A 86 7.48 -1.61 -3.63
CA VAL A 86 8.89 -1.25 -3.70
C VAL A 86 9.08 0.12 -3.09
N HIS A 87 9.70 0.19 -1.91
CA HIS A 87 10.00 1.44 -1.24
C HIS A 87 11.32 2.02 -1.72
N ARG A 88 11.32 3.30 -2.10
CA ARG A 88 12.51 4.11 -2.35
C ARG A 88 12.79 5.03 -1.18
N ASP A 89 13.89 4.81 -0.47
CA ASP A 89 14.28 5.66 0.65
C ASP A 89 14.96 6.97 0.19
N ASP A 90 15.28 7.85 1.15
CA ASP A 90 15.93 9.13 0.88
C ASP A 90 17.38 9.00 0.36
N ARG A 91 17.97 7.80 0.45
CA ARG A 91 19.33 7.48 -0.01
C ARG A 91 19.33 6.74 -1.35
N GLU A 92 18.19 6.73 -2.07
CA GLU A 92 18.05 6.07 -3.37
C GLU A 92 18.21 4.54 -3.31
N ARG A 93 17.88 3.94 -2.17
CA ARG A 93 17.86 2.47 -1.99
C ARG A 93 16.44 1.95 -2.16
N TYR A 94 16.35 0.75 -2.74
CA TYR A 94 15.09 0.06 -3.01
C TYR A 94 14.91 -1.13 -2.08
N TYR A 95 13.71 -1.25 -1.51
CA TYR A 95 13.35 -2.32 -0.59
C TYR A 95 12.03 -2.94 -0.99
N ILE A 96 11.89 -4.25 -0.78
CA ILE A 96 10.57 -4.84 -0.59
C ILE A 96 10.10 -4.37 0.77
N ALA A 97 8.96 -3.68 0.80
CA ALA A 97 8.45 -3.09 2.03
C ALA A 97 6.95 -3.23 2.16
N ASP A 98 6.51 -3.27 3.42
CA ASP A 98 5.12 -3.14 3.82
C ASP A 98 4.97 -1.92 4.73
N ALA A 99 4.03 -1.02 4.41
CA ALA A 99 3.72 0.12 5.26
C ALA A 99 2.43 -0.13 6.03
N TYR A 100 2.46 0.18 7.33
CA TYR A 100 1.28 0.26 8.18
C TYR A 100 0.84 1.73 8.31
N LEU A 101 -0.37 2.02 7.82
CA LEU A 101 -0.97 3.35 7.80
C LEU A 101 -2.20 3.37 8.70
N SER A 102 -2.33 4.43 9.49
CA SER A 102 -3.50 4.65 10.36
C SER A 102 -3.72 6.14 10.58
N GLY A 103 -4.97 6.59 10.52
CA GLY A 103 -5.33 7.96 10.88
C GLY A 103 -4.75 9.07 9.99
N GLY A 104 -4.28 8.74 8.78
CA GLY A 104 -3.57 9.69 7.92
C GLY A 104 -2.06 9.70 8.10
N GLU A 105 -1.50 8.78 8.89
CA GLU A 105 -0.06 8.72 9.20
C GLU A 105 0.54 7.37 8.82
N THR A 106 1.83 7.37 8.48
CA THR A 106 2.63 6.15 8.38
C THR A 106 3.20 5.82 9.75
N LEU A 107 2.67 4.78 10.40
CA LEU A 107 3.13 4.37 11.73
C LEU A 107 4.34 3.44 11.66
N HIS A 108 4.46 2.66 10.59
CA HIS A 108 5.62 1.79 10.39
C HIS A 108 5.87 1.49 8.91
N ILE A 109 7.15 1.30 8.55
CA ILE A 109 7.57 0.70 7.29
C ILE A 109 8.51 -0.44 7.64
N HIS A 110 8.10 -1.66 7.32
CA HIS A 110 8.94 -2.84 7.46
C HIS A 110 9.69 -3.08 6.15
N HIS A 111 11.00 -3.30 6.20
CA HIS A 111 11.80 -3.77 5.06
C HIS A 111 12.11 -5.25 5.28
N LYS A 112 11.89 -6.06 4.25
CA LYS A 112 12.17 -7.50 4.26
C LYS A 112 13.67 -7.81 4.18
#